data_AF-A0A5K0ZYC1-F1
#
_entry.id   AF-A0A5K0ZYC1-F1
#
_cell.length_a   1.000
_cell.length_b   1.000
_cell.length_c   1.000
_cell.angle_alpha   90.00
_cell.angle_beta   90.00
_cell.angle_gamma   90.00
#
_symmetry.space_group_name_H-M   'P 1'
#
loop_
_entity.id
_entity.type
_entity.pdbx_description
1 polymer ?
#
loop_
_entity_poly.entity_id
_entity_poly.type
_entity_poly.pdbx_seq_one_letter_code
_entity_poly.pdbx_strand_id
1 'polypeptide(L)' 'VALKTLIVIHRLLRDGDPSFREELVNFSQKAHILQLSNFKDDSSPI' A
#
# COMPACT_ATOMS: atom_id res chain seq x y z
N VAL A 1 -2.52 -11.02 3.86
CA VAL A 1 -1.69 -10.58 2.70
C VAL A 1 -1.58 -9.06 2.61
N ALA A 2 -2.69 -8.31 2.72
CA ALA A 2 -2.72 -6.85 2.62
C ALA A 2 -1.65 -6.13 3.47
N LEU A 3 -1.49 -6.53 4.74
CA LEU A 3 -0.48 -5.93 5.62
C LEU A 3 0.95 -6.12 5.10
N LYS A 4 1.28 -7.30 4.56
CA LYS A 4 2.59 -7.57 3.97
C LYS A 4 2.85 -6.65 2.78
N THR A 5 1.84 -6.39 1.95
CA THR A 5 1.93 -5.45 0.84
C THR A 5 2.17 -4.01 1.33
N LEU A 6 1.46 -3.56 2.38
CA LEU A 6 1.67 -2.23 2.96
C LEU A 6 3.09 -2.06 3.52
N ILE A 7 3.62 -3.10 4.17
CA ILE A 7 5.01 -3.12 4.66
C ILE A 7 5.99 -3.01 3.49
N VAL A 8 5.73 -3.67 2.36
CA VAL A 8 6.57 -3.53 1.15
C VAL A 8 6.51 -2.11 0.60
N ILE A 9 5.30 -1.54 0.43
CA ILE A 9 5.13 -0.16 -0.04
C ILE A 9 5.87 0.83 0.87
N HIS A 10 5.75 0.66 2.18
CA HIS A 10 6.46 1.50 3.15
C HIS A 10 7.99 1.41 2.99
N ARG A 11 8.54 0.18 2.85
CA ARG A 11 9.98 0.01 2.63
C ARG A 11 10.45 0.62 1.32
N LEU A 12 9.66 0.49 0.24
CA LEU A 12 9.98 1.11 -1.05
C LEU A 12 9.95 2.64 -0.97
N LEU A 13 9.03 3.23 -0.21
CA LEU A 13 8.98 4.68 0.00
C LEU A 13 10.13 5.20 0.87
N ARG A 14 10.66 4.39 1.78
CA ARG A 14 11.72 4.79 2.73
C ARG A 14 13.12 4.57 2.17
N ASP A 15 13.35 3.41 1.59
CA ASP A 15 14.69 2.91 1.25
C ASP A 15 14.85 2.61 -0.25
N GLY A 16 13.79 2.77 -1.04
CA GLY A 16 13.77 2.52 -2.49
C GLY A 16 14.04 3.77 -3.34
N ASP A 17 13.79 3.65 -4.64
CA ASP A 17 13.98 4.75 -5.59
C ASP A 17 12.98 5.91 -5.31
N PRO A 18 13.46 7.16 -5.15
CA PRO A 18 12.59 8.31 -4.92
C PRO A 18 11.50 8.52 -5.99
N SER A 19 11.75 8.13 -7.24
CA SER A 19 10.77 8.24 -8.34
C SER A 19 9.50 7.42 -8.09
N PHE A 20 9.61 6.31 -7.34
CA PHE A 20 8.47 5.49 -6.96
C PHE A 20 7.43 6.28 -6.15
N ARG A 21 7.87 7.23 -5.31
CA ARG A 21 6.95 8.07 -4.54
C ARG A 21 6.13 8.98 -5.46
N GLU A 22 6.75 9.56 -6.47
CA GLU A 22 6.07 10.44 -7.43
C GLU A 22 5.06 9.65 -8.27
N GLU A 23 5.45 8.48 -8.75
CA GLU A 23 4.56 7.57 -9.45
C GLU A 23 3.37 7.15 -8.58
N LEU A 24 3.62 6.76 -7.32
CA LEU A 24 2.58 6.34 -6.38
C LEU A 24 1.59 7.47 -6.09
N VAL A 25 2.08 8.72 -5.96
CA VAL A 25 1.21 9.91 -5.77
C VAL A 25 0.37 10.16 -7.02
N ASN A 26 0.98 10.12 -8.22
CA ASN A 26 0.27 10.30 -9.50
C ASN A 26 -0.82 9.22 -9.70
N PHE A 27 -0.52 7.97 -9.33
CA PHE A 27 -1.50 6.88 -9.33
C PHE A 27 -2.61 7.11 -8.30
N SER A 28 -2.28 7.54 -7.08
CA SER A 28 -3.26 7.83 -6.01
C SER A 28 -4.20 8.99 -6.35
N GLN A 29 -3.72 9.98 -7.10
CA GLN A 29 -4.54 11.11 -7.57
C GLN A 29 -5.53 10.69 -8.67
N LYS A 30 -5.16 9.70 -9.50
CA LYS A 30 -6.00 9.19 -10.59
C LYS A 30 -6.93 8.06 -10.15
N ALA A 31 -6.55 7.33 -9.10
CA ALA A 31 -7.26 6.16 -8.62
C ALA A 31 -7.08 5.99 -7.11
N HIS A 32 -8.12 5.50 -6.45
CA HIS A 32 -8.03 5.15 -5.03
C HIS A 32 -7.30 3.81 -4.84
N ILE A 33 -5.97 3.87 -4.71
CA ILE A 33 -5.08 2.69 -4.80
C ILE A 33 -5.00 1.80 -3.54
N LEU A 34 -5.41 2.28 -2.36
CA LEU A 34 -5.27 1.57 -1.08
C LEU A 34 -6.54 1.68 -0.23
N GLN A 35 -7.72 1.41 -0.80
CA GLN A 35 -9.03 1.45 -0.11
C GLN A 35 -9.09 0.46 1.07
N LEU A 36 -8.40 0.79 2.16
CA LEU A 36 -8.16 -0.04 3.33
C LEU A 36 -8.91 0.45 4.56
N SER A 37 -9.64 1.57 4.45
CA SER A 37 -10.42 2.17 5.54
C SER A 37 -11.45 1.21 6.15
N ASN A 38 -12.00 0.30 5.34
CA ASN A 38 -12.92 -0.76 5.78
C ASN A 38 -12.33 -2.17 5.60
N PHE A 39 -11.01 -2.29 5.43
CA PHE A 39 -10.39 -3.61 5.27
C PHE A 39 -10.51 -4.40 6.57
N LYS A 40 -11.14 -5.56 6.48
CA LYS A 40 -11.27 -6.52 7.59
C LYS A 40 -10.67 -7.85 7.14
N ASP A 41 -9.80 -8.39 7.98
CA ASP A 41 -9.23 -9.72 7.78
C ASP A 41 -10.06 -10.72 8.61
N ASP A 42 -11.06 -11.33 7.99
CA ASP A 42 -11.94 -12.32 8.65
C ASP A 42 -11.31 -13.73 8.69
N SER A 43 -10.06 -13.90 8.24
CA SER A 43 -9.34 -15.15 8.44
C SER A 43 -8.86 -15.27 9.89
N SER A 44 -9.79 -15.57 10.81
CA SER A 44 -9.42 -16.09 12.12
C SER A 44 -8.99 -17.56 11.99
N PRO A 45 -7.96 -18.02 12.73
CA PRO A 45 -7.72 -19.44 12.86
C PRO A 45 -8.86 -20.03 13.69
N ILE A 46 -9.52 -21.07 13.16
CA ILE A 46 -10.24 -22.05 13.98
C ILE A 46 -9.19 -22.85 14.75
#